data_AF-A0A948SW45-F1
#
_entry.id   AF-A0A948SW45-F1
#
_cell.length_a   1.000
_cell.length_b   1.000
_cell.length_c   1.000
_cell.angle_alpha   90.00
_cell.angle_beta   90.00
_cell.angle_gamma   90.00
#
_symmetry.space_group_name_H-M   'P 1'
#
loop_
_entity.id
_entity.type
_entity.pdbx_description
1 polymer ?
#
loop_
_entity_poly.entity_id
_entity_poly.type
_entity_poly.pdbx_seq_one_letter_code
_entity_poly.pdbx_strand_id
1 'polypeptide(L)'
;MERTKQVTPGKGGPWYRDGLRFECTMCGNCCTGPEGAVFFSPEEGERMAAKVGLPLEEFLAKYSRRLGRQRSLAEHVTEHGNDCVFLDRASIPGKAVCALYEARPEQCRTWPFWEGNLRSRKAWEDTKRHVPCPGMDTGPVHDLVQITVALERDRAGGGSWAR
;
A
#
# COMPACT_ATOMS: atom_id res chain seq x y z
N MET A 1 35.04 10.26 0.67
CA MET A 1 34.60 9.22 -0.29
C MET A 1 34.34 7.96 0.51
N GLU A 2 33.20 7.92 1.20
CA GLU A 2 32.82 6.80 2.07
C GLU A 2 32.42 5.62 1.18
N ARG A 3 33.23 4.57 1.17
CA ARG A 3 32.93 3.35 0.42
C ARG A 3 31.75 2.65 1.08
N THR A 4 30.57 2.74 0.48
CA THR A 4 29.38 1.98 0.85
C THR A 4 29.72 0.49 0.77
N LYS A 5 29.86 -0.16 1.93
CA LYS A 5 30.06 -1.61 2.01
C LYS A 5 28.83 -2.30 1.42
N GLN A 6 29.01 -2.92 0.26
CA GLN A 6 28.02 -3.81 -0.33
C GLN A 6 27.79 -4.98 0.62
N VAL A 7 26.58 -5.09 1.16
CA VAL A 7 26.17 -6.22 2.00
C VAL A 7 25.97 -7.42 1.09
N THR A 8 26.89 -8.36 1.13
CA THR A 8 26.73 -9.69 0.53
C THR A 8 25.83 -10.53 1.45
N PRO A 9 24.81 -11.27 0.95
CA PRO A 9 23.96 -12.09 1.82
C PRO A 9 24.78 -13.26 2.36
N GLY A 10 25.10 -13.21 3.66
CA GLY A 10 25.60 -14.36 4.40
C GLY A 10 24.46 -15.35 4.65
N LYS A 11 24.81 -16.64 4.78
CA LYS A 11 23.87 -17.72 5.12
C LYS A 11 23.00 -17.36 6.34
N GLY A 12 21.68 -17.29 6.14
CA GLY A 12 20.65 -17.28 7.20
C GLY A 12 19.65 -16.11 7.14
N GLY A 13 18.41 -16.41 6.74
CA GLY A 13 17.24 -15.52 6.81
C GLY A 13 16.96 -14.67 5.55
N PRO A 14 15.77 -14.05 5.44
CA PRO A 14 15.47 -13.10 4.37
C PRO A 14 16.37 -11.85 4.45
N TRP A 15 16.57 -11.14 3.35
CA TRP A 15 17.46 -9.96 3.31
C TRP A 15 16.99 -8.81 4.22
N TYR A 16 15.72 -8.80 4.60
CA TYR A 16 15.09 -7.85 5.52
C TYR A 16 15.05 -8.36 6.98
N ARG A 17 15.84 -9.39 7.33
CA ARG A 17 15.85 -9.99 8.68
C ARG A 17 16.08 -8.99 9.81
N ASP A 18 16.83 -7.92 9.54
CA ASP A 18 17.17 -6.88 10.52
C ASP A 18 16.11 -5.75 10.55
N GLY A 19 14.97 -5.96 9.86
CA GLY A 19 13.87 -5.01 9.74
C GLY A 19 14.03 -4.01 8.60
N LEU A 20 12.94 -3.30 8.33
CA LEU A 20 12.88 -2.20 7.35
C LEU A 20 12.16 -1.01 7.95
N ARG A 21 12.54 0.20 7.55
CA ARG A 21 11.90 1.43 8.03
C ARG A 21 10.76 1.84 7.12
N PHE A 22 9.62 2.16 7.71
CA PHE A 22 8.49 2.72 6.99
C PHE A 22 7.54 3.52 7.88
N GLU A 23 7.08 4.65 7.35
CA GLU A 23 5.95 5.42 7.88
C GLU A 23 5.13 6.03 6.75
N CYS A 24 3.80 5.97 6.81
CA CYS A 24 2.98 6.73 5.86
C CYS A 24 3.09 8.23 6.18
N THR A 25 3.69 8.99 5.29
CA THR A 25 3.88 10.45 5.44
C THR A 25 2.71 11.29 4.92
N MET A 26 1.64 10.63 4.46
CA MET A 26 0.52 11.22 3.71
C MET A 26 0.99 11.97 2.46
N CYS A 27 1.94 11.39 1.71
CA CYS A 27 2.42 11.96 0.44
C CYS A 27 1.49 11.68 -0.75
N GLY A 28 0.63 10.66 -0.65
CA GLY A 28 -0.29 10.24 -1.72
C GLY A 28 0.34 9.36 -2.80
N ASN A 29 1.66 9.16 -2.82
CA ASN A 29 2.36 8.49 -3.93
C ASN A 29 1.98 7.01 -4.13
N CYS A 30 1.59 6.29 -3.07
CA CYS A 30 1.07 4.91 -3.18
C CYS A 30 -0.45 4.83 -3.38
N CYS A 31 -1.14 5.97 -3.33
CA CYS A 31 -2.59 6.09 -3.49
C CYS A 31 -2.99 6.73 -4.83
N THR A 32 -2.03 6.93 -5.72
CA THR A 32 -2.18 7.62 -7.01
C THR A 32 -1.27 6.99 -8.08
N GLY A 33 -1.34 7.48 -9.31
CA GLY A 33 -0.42 7.14 -10.40
C GLY A 33 -1.14 6.68 -11.66
N PRO A 34 -0.54 5.76 -12.44
CA PRO A 34 -1.23 5.08 -13.53
C PRO A 34 -2.49 4.37 -13.02
N GLU A 35 -3.37 3.96 -13.94
CA GLU A 35 -4.55 3.17 -13.59
C GLU A 35 -4.12 1.91 -12.82
N GLY A 36 -4.63 1.75 -11.60
CA GLY A 36 -4.26 0.68 -10.69
C GLY A 36 -5.45 -0.14 -10.21
N ALA A 37 -5.23 -1.07 -9.29
CA ALA A 37 -6.31 -1.77 -8.62
C ALA A 37 -5.99 -1.91 -7.14
N VAL A 38 -6.94 -1.50 -6.31
CA VAL A 38 -6.93 -1.76 -4.86
C VAL A 38 -8.06 -2.72 -4.58
N PHE A 39 -7.74 -4.01 -4.65
CA PHE A 39 -8.70 -5.07 -4.40
C PHE A 39 -9.04 -5.17 -2.92
N PHE A 40 -10.25 -5.63 -2.65
CA PHE A 40 -10.71 -5.86 -1.29
C PHE A 40 -11.69 -7.04 -1.22
N SER A 41 -11.71 -7.71 -0.07
CA SER A 41 -12.66 -8.78 0.24
C SER A 41 -14.05 -8.24 0.57
N PRO A 42 -15.12 -9.06 0.53
CA PRO A 42 -16.44 -8.64 0.98
C PRO A 42 -16.43 -8.06 2.41
N GLU A 43 -15.70 -8.69 3.33
CA GLU A 43 -15.60 -8.26 4.72
C GLU A 43 -14.86 -6.92 4.86
N GLU A 44 -13.87 -6.66 4.00
CA GLU A 44 -13.22 -5.34 3.91
C GLU A 44 -14.17 -4.28 3.37
N GLY A 45 -14.97 -4.65 2.37
CA GLY A 45 -16.03 -3.79 1.84
C GLY A 45 -17.02 -3.36 2.92
N GLU A 46 -17.45 -4.30 3.78
CA GLU A 46 -18.33 -4.02 4.91
C GLU A 46 -17.68 -3.07 5.93
N ARG A 47 -16.41 -3.31 6.29
CA ARG A 47 -15.67 -2.42 7.20
C ARG A 47 -15.51 -1.01 6.64
N MET A 48 -15.18 -0.89 5.36
CA MET A 48 -15.05 0.40 4.69
C MET A 48 -16.40 1.12 4.57
N ALA A 49 -17.47 0.40 4.25
CA ALA A 49 -18.83 0.95 4.19
C ALA A 49 -19.28 1.47 5.57
N ALA A 50 -19.06 0.69 6.63
CA ALA A 50 -19.34 1.11 8.00
C ALA A 50 -18.52 2.35 8.41
N LYS A 51 -17.25 2.44 8.00
CA LYS A 51 -16.39 3.60 8.28
C LYS A 51 -16.93 4.90 7.69
N VAL A 52 -17.60 4.84 6.53
CA VAL A 52 -18.20 6.02 5.88
C VAL A 52 -19.70 6.16 6.18
N GLY A 53 -20.27 5.29 7.02
CA GLY A 53 -21.66 5.36 7.44
C GLY A 53 -22.67 5.02 6.35
N LEU A 54 -22.31 4.13 5.40
CA LEU A 54 -23.18 3.72 4.30
C LEU A 54 -23.54 2.24 4.36
N PRO A 55 -24.71 1.84 3.85
CA PRO A 55 -24.99 0.45 3.50
C PRO A 55 -23.94 -0.08 2.50
N LEU A 56 -23.62 -1.38 2.60
CA LEU A 56 -22.62 -2.00 1.71
C LEU A 56 -22.94 -1.78 0.23
N GLU A 57 -24.20 -1.96 -0.19
CA GLU A 57 -24.57 -1.78 -1.59
C GLU A 57 -24.31 -0.36 -2.11
N GLU A 58 -24.62 0.65 -1.30
CA GLU A 58 -24.34 2.05 -1.65
C GLU A 58 -22.84 2.34 -1.72
N PHE A 59 -22.07 1.84 -0.74
CA PHE A 59 -20.61 1.94 -0.77
C PHE A 59 -20.05 1.30 -2.04
N LEU A 60 -20.53 0.10 -2.37
CA LEU A 60 -20.11 -0.64 -3.54
C LEU A 60 -20.46 0.08 -4.85
N ALA A 61 -21.58 0.78 -4.90
CA ALA A 61 -21.98 1.57 -6.07
C ALA A 61 -21.18 2.87 -6.21
N LYS A 62 -20.91 3.57 -5.10
CA LYS A 62 -20.27 4.90 -5.10
C LYS A 62 -18.75 4.85 -5.15
N TYR A 63 -18.14 3.89 -4.46
CA TYR A 63 -16.71 3.94 -4.12
C TYR A 63 -15.87 2.77 -4.65
N SER A 64 -16.45 1.90 -5.46
CA SER A 64 -15.70 0.80 -6.06
C SER A 64 -16.16 0.49 -7.48
N ARG A 65 -15.27 -0.12 -8.24
CA ARG A 65 -15.50 -0.61 -9.60
C ARG A 65 -15.29 -2.12 -9.67
N ARG A 66 -15.95 -2.77 -10.64
CA ARG A 66 -15.71 -4.19 -10.93
C ARG A 66 -14.54 -4.32 -11.90
N LEU A 67 -13.60 -5.20 -11.57
CA LEU A 67 -12.52 -5.64 -12.45
C LEU A 67 -12.56 -7.18 -12.52
N GLY A 68 -13.17 -7.68 -13.58
CA GLY A 68 -13.52 -9.10 -13.71
C GLY A 68 -14.44 -9.55 -12.57
N ARG A 69 -14.01 -10.56 -11.81
CA ARG A 69 -14.77 -11.13 -10.68
C ARG A 69 -14.53 -10.42 -9.34
N GLN A 70 -13.53 -9.53 -9.25
CA GLN A 70 -13.22 -8.78 -8.03
C GLN A 70 -13.76 -7.35 -8.09
N ARG A 71 -13.79 -6.70 -6.93
CA ARG A 71 -14.01 -5.27 -6.80
C ARG A 71 -12.72 -4.58 -6.39
N SER A 72 -12.48 -3.43 -6.97
CA SER A 72 -11.41 -2.51 -6.61
C SER A 72 -12.01 -1.20 -6.14
N LEU A 73 -11.35 -0.49 -5.22
CA LEU A 73 -11.70 0.91 -4.98
C LEU A 73 -11.67 1.69 -6.31
N ALA A 74 -12.59 2.64 -6.44
CA ALA A 74 -12.66 3.51 -7.60
C ALA A 74 -11.51 4.55 -7.57
N GLU A 75 -11.25 5.14 -8.73
CA GLU A 75 -10.23 6.18 -8.90
C GLU A 75 -10.86 7.42 -9.55
N HIS A 76 -10.24 8.57 -9.32
CA HIS A 76 -10.56 9.85 -9.95
C HIS A 76 -9.33 10.36 -10.70
N VAL A 77 -9.54 10.79 -11.95
CA VAL A 77 -8.48 11.42 -12.73
C VAL A 77 -8.23 12.83 -12.18
N THR A 78 -6.99 13.09 -11.83
CA THR A 78 -6.49 14.37 -11.30
C THR A 78 -5.22 14.79 -12.04
N GLU A 79 -4.68 15.96 -11.71
CA GLU A 79 -3.37 16.39 -12.20
C GLU A 79 -2.21 15.49 -11.72
N HIS A 80 -2.42 14.68 -10.67
CA HIS A 80 -1.42 13.75 -10.13
C HIS A 80 -1.51 12.34 -10.74
N GLY A 81 -2.53 12.07 -11.56
CA GLY A 81 -2.86 10.74 -12.07
C GLY A 81 -4.22 10.25 -11.55
N ASN A 82 -4.38 8.95 -11.42
CA ASN A 82 -5.59 8.31 -10.92
C ASN A 82 -5.52 8.21 -9.39
N ASP A 83 -6.07 9.21 -8.70
CA ASP A 83 -6.17 9.20 -7.25
C ASP A 83 -7.22 8.18 -6.80
N CYS A 84 -6.93 7.39 -5.77
CA CYS A 84 -7.93 6.61 -5.07
C CYS A 84 -9.08 7.53 -4.61
N VAL A 85 -10.33 7.07 -4.74
CA VAL A 85 -11.54 7.83 -4.38
C VAL A 85 -11.55 8.36 -2.93
N PHE A 86 -10.75 7.78 -2.03
CA PHE A 86 -10.62 8.22 -0.64
C PHE A 86 -9.36 9.06 -0.34
N LEU A 87 -8.63 9.48 -1.38
CA LEU A 87 -7.47 10.36 -1.23
C LEU A 87 -7.92 11.82 -1.22
N ASP A 88 -7.75 12.47 -0.07
CA ASP A 88 -8.08 13.87 0.16
C ASP A 88 -6.80 14.72 0.15
N ARG A 89 -6.69 15.60 -0.84
CA ARG A 89 -5.57 16.55 -0.99
C ARG A 89 -5.93 17.97 -0.53
N ALA A 90 -7.19 18.21 -0.15
CA ALA A 90 -7.72 19.54 0.10
C ALA A 90 -7.72 19.89 1.60
N SER A 91 -8.00 18.93 2.48
CA SER A 91 -8.20 19.24 3.90
C SER A 91 -6.94 19.70 4.65
N ILE A 92 -5.76 19.22 4.26
CA ILE A 92 -4.49 19.59 4.91
C ILE A 92 -3.48 20.03 3.83
N PRO A 93 -3.08 21.32 3.79
CA PRO A 93 -2.12 21.81 2.81
C PRO A 93 -0.81 21.01 2.81
N GLY A 94 -0.41 20.54 1.62
CA GLY A 94 0.80 19.75 1.43
C GLY A 94 0.70 18.28 1.88
N LYS A 95 -0.49 17.79 2.23
CA LYS A 95 -0.75 16.39 2.58
C LYS A 95 -1.85 15.80 1.71
N ALA A 96 -1.73 14.50 1.43
CA ALA A 96 -2.73 13.68 0.79
C ALA A 96 -3.21 12.63 1.81
N VAL A 97 -4.30 12.96 2.49
CA VAL A 97 -4.86 12.23 3.63
C VAL A 97 -5.80 11.14 3.12
N CYS A 98 -5.71 9.94 3.69
CA CYS A 98 -6.64 8.86 3.35
C CYS A 98 -7.87 8.95 4.28
N ALA A 99 -9.04 9.25 3.73
CA ALA A 99 -10.29 9.30 4.50
C ALA A 99 -10.69 7.93 5.10
N LEU A 100 -10.15 6.84 4.54
CA LEU A 100 -10.36 5.47 5.01
C LEU A 100 -9.19 4.91 5.84
N TYR A 101 -8.23 5.71 6.32
CA TYR A 101 -6.96 5.20 6.88
C TYR A 101 -7.11 4.03 7.87
N GLU A 102 -8.04 4.15 8.82
CA GLU A 102 -8.33 3.14 9.86
C GLU A 102 -9.10 1.91 9.37
N ALA A 103 -9.74 1.98 8.20
CA ALA A 103 -10.53 0.91 7.57
C ALA A 103 -9.93 0.44 6.24
N ARG A 104 -8.71 0.86 5.89
CA ARG A 104 -8.01 0.48 4.66
C ARG A 104 -8.05 -1.04 4.43
N PRO A 105 -8.18 -1.49 3.17
CA PRO A 105 -8.01 -2.90 2.83
C PRO A 105 -6.56 -3.33 3.07
N GLU A 106 -6.34 -4.63 3.23
CA GLU A 106 -5.04 -5.22 3.54
C GLU A 106 -4.00 -4.82 2.51
N GLN A 107 -4.34 -4.77 1.21
CA GLN A 107 -3.43 -4.30 0.17
C GLN A 107 -2.86 -2.91 0.51
N CYS A 108 -3.68 -1.96 0.99
CA CYS A 108 -3.19 -0.65 1.39
C CYS A 108 -2.49 -0.63 2.76
N ARG A 109 -2.83 -1.56 3.68
CA ARG A 109 -2.20 -1.66 5.00
C ARG A 109 -0.80 -2.26 4.93
N THR A 110 -0.60 -3.20 4.03
CA THR A 110 0.64 -3.96 3.89
C THR A 110 1.66 -3.24 3.01
N TRP A 111 1.29 -2.16 2.32
CA TRP A 111 2.28 -1.32 1.65
C TRP A 111 3.30 -0.76 2.65
N PRO A 112 4.62 -0.80 2.38
CA PRO A 112 5.30 -1.27 1.17
C PRO A 112 5.80 -2.73 1.24
N PHE A 113 5.39 -3.51 2.23
CA PHE A 113 5.81 -4.88 2.51
C PHE A 113 5.13 -5.95 1.61
N TRP A 114 4.70 -5.57 0.42
CA TRP A 114 4.18 -6.51 -0.57
C TRP A 114 5.24 -7.51 -1.02
N GLU A 115 4.82 -8.72 -1.38
CA GLU A 115 5.73 -9.79 -1.80
C GLU A 115 6.69 -9.36 -2.91
N GLY A 116 6.18 -8.63 -3.91
CA GLY A 116 6.98 -8.12 -5.02
C GLY A 116 8.09 -7.17 -4.59
N ASN A 117 7.83 -6.32 -3.58
CA ASN A 117 8.77 -5.34 -3.05
C ASN A 117 9.84 -6.02 -2.17
N LEU A 118 9.44 -7.05 -1.42
CA LEU A 118 10.31 -7.81 -0.53
C LEU A 118 11.10 -8.92 -1.20
N ARG A 119 10.88 -9.18 -2.50
CA ARG A 119 11.58 -10.23 -3.26
C ARG A 119 13.10 -10.10 -3.22
N SER A 120 13.64 -8.88 -3.21
CA SER A 120 15.07 -8.62 -3.06
C SER A 120 15.31 -7.17 -2.63
N ARG A 121 16.52 -6.87 -2.12
CA ARG A 121 16.91 -5.47 -1.84
C ARG A 121 16.75 -4.60 -3.09
N LYS A 122 17.12 -5.13 -4.27
CA LYS A 122 16.93 -4.42 -5.54
C LYS A 122 15.45 -4.13 -5.81
N ALA A 123 14.54 -5.07 -5.57
CA ALA A 123 13.11 -4.84 -5.77
C ALA A 123 12.59 -3.70 -4.87
N TRP A 124 13.01 -3.65 -3.60
CA TRP A 124 12.68 -2.55 -2.68
C TRP A 124 13.16 -1.18 -3.20
N GLU A 125 14.43 -1.10 -3.61
CA GLU A 125 15.01 0.14 -4.18
C GLU A 125 14.32 0.53 -5.49
N ASP A 126 13.99 -0.45 -6.34
CA ASP A 126 13.26 -0.23 -7.58
C ASP A 126 11.87 0.32 -7.26
N THR A 127 11.13 -0.26 -6.30
CA THR A 127 9.82 0.25 -5.85
C THR A 127 9.92 1.69 -5.37
N LYS A 128 10.91 2.03 -4.54
CA LYS A 128 11.12 3.41 -4.07
C LYS A 128 11.38 4.40 -5.22
N ARG A 129 12.03 3.96 -6.31
CA ARG A 129 12.26 4.82 -7.48
C ARG A 129 11.00 5.02 -8.32
N HIS A 130 10.18 3.99 -8.48
CA HIS A 130 8.93 4.07 -9.27
C HIS A 130 7.79 4.72 -8.48
N VAL A 131 7.71 4.46 -7.18
CA VAL A 131 6.76 5.05 -6.24
C VAL A 131 7.57 5.82 -5.19
N PRO A 132 7.87 7.12 -5.43
CA PRO A 132 8.80 7.91 -4.62
C PRO A 132 8.20 8.30 -3.26
N CYS A 133 7.84 7.32 -2.44
CA CYS A 133 7.32 7.52 -1.11
C CYS A 133 8.46 7.91 -0.16
N PRO A 134 8.44 9.11 0.45
CA PRO A 134 9.48 9.53 1.40
C PRO A 134 9.43 8.74 2.71
N GLY A 135 8.37 7.97 2.93
CA GLY A 135 8.23 7.04 4.04
C GLY A 135 9.09 5.79 3.93
N MET A 136 9.46 5.35 2.72
CA MET A 136 10.33 4.18 2.54
C MET A 136 11.75 4.50 3.00
N ASP A 137 12.29 3.65 3.88
CA ASP A 137 13.57 3.82 4.60
C ASP A 137 13.59 4.94 5.66
N THR A 138 12.43 5.51 6.00
CA THR A 138 12.27 6.56 7.01
C THR A 138 11.28 6.11 8.10
N GLY A 139 11.34 6.74 9.28
CA GLY A 139 10.41 6.46 10.37
C GLY A 139 10.80 5.23 11.20
N PRO A 140 9.82 4.57 11.87
CA PRO A 140 10.07 3.46 12.76
C PRO A 140 10.54 2.22 12.00
N VAL A 141 11.32 1.38 12.69
CA VAL A 141 11.72 0.06 12.19
C VAL A 141 10.54 -0.89 12.39
N HIS A 142 10.16 -1.59 11.31
CA HIS A 142 9.31 -2.76 11.36
C HIS A 142 10.20 -3.99 11.40
N ASP A 143 10.07 -4.81 12.45
CA ASP A 143 10.89 -5.99 12.63
C ASP A 143 10.48 -7.15 11.70
N LEU A 144 11.24 -8.25 11.74
CA LEU A 144 10.97 -9.43 10.93
C LEU A 144 9.56 -9.98 11.13
N VAL A 145 9.05 -10.01 12.36
CA VAL A 145 7.72 -10.56 12.67
C VAL A 145 6.64 -9.68 12.05
N GLN A 146 6.74 -8.36 12.23
CA GLN A 146 5.79 -7.40 11.65
C GLN A 146 5.77 -7.48 10.12
N ILE A 147 6.94 -7.55 9.49
CA ILE A 147 7.07 -7.69 8.03
C ILE A 147 6.49 -9.02 7.56
N THR A 148 6.76 -10.14 8.26
CA THR A 148 6.20 -11.45 7.92
C THR A 148 4.68 -11.46 8.02
N VAL A 149 4.09 -10.88 9.07
CA VAL A 149 2.62 -10.76 9.21
C VAL A 149 2.03 -9.92 8.07
N ALA A 150 2.67 -8.81 7.69
CA ALA A 150 2.22 -8.00 6.56
C ALA A 150 2.27 -8.78 5.23
N LEU A 151 3.33 -9.57 5.03
CA LEU A 151 3.49 -10.41 3.84
C LEU A 151 2.43 -11.52 3.76
N GLU A 152 2.12 -12.17 4.88
CA GLU A 152 1.05 -13.18 4.94
C GLU A 152 -0.31 -12.58 4.61
N ARG A 153 -0.60 -11.36 5.09
CA ARG A 153 -1.83 -10.62 4.76
C ARG A 153 -1.90 -10.20 3.30
N ASP A 154 -0.80 -9.73 2.71
CA ASP A 154 -0.72 -9.44 1.28
C ASP A 154 -1.06 -10.68 0.44
N ARG A 155 -0.44 -11.82 0.76
CA ARG A 155 -0.72 -13.09 0.08
C ARG A 155 -2.18 -13.55 0.24
N ALA A 156 -2.74 -13.43 1.44
CA ALA A 156 -4.13 -13.81 1.71
C ALA A 156 -5.15 -12.90 1.01
N GLY A 157 -4.85 -11.61 0.87
CA GLY A 157 -5.67 -10.62 0.16
C GLY A 157 -5.71 -10.77 -1.37
N GLY A 158 -5.06 -11.81 -1.91
CA GLY A 158 -4.93 -12.04 -3.34
C GLY A 158 -3.63 -11.47 -3.93
N GLY A 159 -2.71 -10.95 -3.12
CA GLY A 159 -1.42 -10.40 -3.55
C GLY A 159 -1.55 -9.18 -4.47
N SER A 160 -0.54 -8.31 -4.44
CA SER A 160 -0.35 -7.25 -5.46
C SER A 160 -0.24 -7.77 -6.91
N TRP A 161 -0.33 -9.09 -7.15
CA TRP A 161 -0.05 -9.75 -8.42
C TRP A 161 -1.07 -10.84 -8.82
N ALA A 162 -2.03 -11.26 -8.00
CA ALA A 162 -3.00 -12.27 -8.44
C ALA A 162 -4.15 -11.63 -9.23
N ARG A 163 -3.84 -11.24 -10.47
CA ARG A 163 -4.42 -11.79 -11.70
C ARG A 163 -3.77 -11.20 -12.94
#